data_AF-A0A537D0C8-F1
#
_entry.id   AF-A0A537D0C8-F1
#
_cell.length_a   1.000
_cell.length_b   1.000
_cell.length_c   1.000
_cell.angle_alpha   90.00
_cell.angle_beta   90.00
_cell.angle_gamma   90.00
#
_symmetry.space_group_name_H-M   'P 1'
#
loop_
_entity.id
_entity.type
_entity.pdbx_description
1 polymer ?
#
loop_
_entity_poly.entity_id
_entity_poly.type
_entity_poly.pdbx_seq_one_letter_code
_entity_poly.pdbx_strand_id
1 'polypeptide(L)'
;MTNDLASVVSQYGLAIVFGNVFIEQIGLPVPAIPTLVVAGALAAGGKLSAVAVFAIALLACVIADVAWYIAGRHYGNRVMRILCGISLTPDSCVSQAQTRFELWGRNVLLVAKFIPGVALLAPPLAGATRIGWLAFLLFDTAGGALWVAAGMGGGMLLGSQIERLLEYLQNYGAAAVLLVGALMAAYIAFKWWERHRFYAMLRMARISVDELYRLMDVGESPL
;
A
#
# COMPACT_ATOMS: atom_id res chain seq x y z
N MET A 1 -5.04 -38.62 3.71
CA MET A 1 -5.83 -37.39 3.98
C MET A 1 -4.97 -36.19 4.39
N THR A 2 -3.87 -36.34 5.13
CA THR A 2 -2.96 -35.22 5.47
C THR A 2 -2.15 -34.70 4.26
N ASN A 3 -1.81 -35.57 3.30
CA ASN A 3 -1.06 -35.18 2.10
C ASN A 3 -1.86 -34.28 1.13
N ASP A 4 -3.18 -34.43 1.07
CA ASP A 4 -4.04 -33.62 0.18
C ASP A 4 -4.22 -32.20 0.73
N LEU A 5 -4.32 -32.05 2.06
CA LEU A 5 -4.39 -30.74 2.69
C LEU A 5 -3.05 -30.01 2.58
N ALA A 6 -1.92 -30.71 2.74
CA ALA A 6 -0.60 -30.10 2.59
C ALA A 6 -0.32 -29.66 1.15
N SER A 7 -0.74 -30.44 0.14
CA SER A 7 -0.56 -30.07 -1.28
C SER A 7 -1.46 -28.90 -1.69
N VAL A 8 -2.70 -28.86 -1.20
CA VAL A 8 -3.64 -27.74 -1.38
C VAL A 8 -3.09 -26.47 -0.72
N VAL A 9 -2.68 -26.53 0.56
CA VAL A 9 -2.11 -25.38 1.28
C VAL A 9 -0.82 -24.89 0.60
N SER A 10 0.02 -25.81 0.10
CA SER A 10 1.19 -25.48 -0.70
C SER A 10 0.82 -24.73 -1.98
N GLN A 11 -0.13 -25.25 -2.76
CA GLN A 11 -0.50 -24.67 -4.05
C GLN A 11 -1.18 -23.31 -3.90
N TYR A 12 -2.17 -23.18 -3.00
CA TYR A 12 -2.85 -21.92 -2.77
C TYR A 12 -1.96 -20.92 -2.02
N GLY A 13 -1.09 -21.37 -1.12
CA GLY A 13 -0.13 -20.52 -0.41
C GLY A 13 0.85 -19.84 -1.36
N LEU A 14 1.42 -20.59 -2.31
CA LEU A 14 2.33 -20.03 -3.32
C LEU A 14 1.61 -19.08 -4.28
N ALA A 15 0.38 -19.40 -4.69
CA ALA A 15 -0.42 -18.54 -5.55
C ALA A 15 -0.81 -17.21 -4.86
N ILE A 16 -1.15 -17.25 -3.57
CA ILE A 16 -1.43 -16.05 -2.78
C ILE A 16 -0.18 -15.19 -2.63
N VAL A 17 0.98 -15.79 -2.34
CA VAL A 17 2.25 -15.06 -2.26
C VAL A 17 2.58 -14.41 -3.60
N PHE A 18 2.51 -15.16 -4.70
CA PHE A 18 2.72 -14.63 -6.04
C PHE A 18 1.79 -13.47 -6.34
N GLY A 19 0.48 -13.67 -6.17
CA GLY A 19 -0.54 -12.70 -6.48
C GLY A 19 -0.37 -11.42 -5.67
N ASN A 20 -0.16 -11.54 -4.35
CA ASN A 20 -0.02 -10.37 -3.50
C ASN A 20 1.24 -9.56 -3.80
N VAL A 21 2.39 -10.24 -3.94
CA VAL A 21 3.65 -9.57 -4.30
C VAL A 21 3.54 -8.93 -5.68
N PHE A 22 2.96 -9.62 -6.66
CA PHE A 22 2.77 -9.09 -8.02
C PHE A 22 1.87 -7.85 -8.02
N ILE A 23 0.76 -7.88 -7.28
CA ILE A 23 -0.18 -6.77 -7.13
C ILE A 23 0.51 -5.56 -6.49
N GLU A 24 1.26 -5.76 -5.41
CA GLU A 24 2.04 -4.69 -4.79
C GLU A 24 3.02 -4.05 -5.78
N GLN A 25 3.79 -4.88 -6.48
CA GLN A 25 4.85 -4.40 -7.39
C GLN A 25 4.28 -3.73 -8.65
N ILE A 26 3.06 -4.08 -9.07
CA ILE A 26 2.38 -3.34 -10.15
C ILE A 26 1.88 -1.96 -9.70
N GLY A 27 1.97 -1.63 -8.41
CA GLY A 27 1.64 -0.32 -7.84
C GLY A 27 0.27 -0.24 -7.18
N LEU A 28 -0.40 -1.37 -6.94
CA LEU A 28 -1.61 -1.39 -6.14
C LEU A 28 -1.25 -1.34 -4.65
N PRO A 29 -2.00 -0.59 -3.81
CA PRO A 29 -1.67 -0.37 -2.41
C PRO A 29 -2.05 -1.59 -1.53
N VAL A 30 -1.50 -2.75 -1.84
CA VAL A 30 -1.67 -3.98 -1.06
C VAL A 30 -0.32 -4.35 -0.43
N PRO A 31 -0.21 -4.45 0.90
CA PRO A 31 1.06 -4.74 1.53
C PRO A 31 1.40 -6.23 1.39
N ALA A 32 2.51 -6.58 0.73
CA ALA A 32 2.95 -7.98 0.63
C ALA A 32 3.96 -8.38 1.72
N ILE A 33 4.58 -7.44 2.43
CA ILE A 33 5.43 -7.76 3.59
C ILE A 33 4.71 -8.64 4.63
N PRO A 34 3.46 -8.34 5.08
CA PRO A 34 2.73 -9.22 5.98
C PRO A 34 2.54 -10.64 5.43
N THR A 35 2.26 -10.77 4.13
CA THR A 35 2.11 -12.06 3.47
C THR A 35 3.42 -12.84 3.43
N LEU A 36 4.54 -12.17 3.14
CA LEU A 36 5.88 -12.78 3.16
C LEU A 36 6.29 -13.21 4.57
N VAL A 37 5.93 -12.42 5.58
CA VAL A 37 6.16 -12.76 7.00
C VAL A 37 5.36 -14.00 7.40
N VAL A 38 4.07 -14.06 7.06
CA VAL A 38 3.23 -15.24 7.33
C VAL A 38 3.75 -16.47 6.55
N ALA A 39 4.08 -16.31 5.27
CA ALA A 39 4.61 -17.39 4.46
C ALA A 39 5.97 -17.90 4.98
N GLY A 40 6.83 -16.99 5.48
CA GLY A 40 8.08 -17.32 6.15
C GLY A 40 7.86 -18.11 7.45
N ALA A 41 6.91 -17.70 8.29
CA ALA A 41 6.56 -18.44 9.50
C ALA A 41 6.04 -19.86 9.19
N LEU A 42 5.15 -19.98 8.18
CA LEU A 42 4.64 -21.28 7.72
C LEU A 42 5.75 -22.16 7.13
N ALA A 43 6.73 -21.56 6.45
CA ALA A 43 7.88 -22.27 5.92
C ALA A 43 8.82 -22.78 7.02
N ALA A 44 9.01 -22.00 8.10
CA ALA A 44 9.76 -22.44 9.27
C ALA A 44 9.09 -23.64 9.98
N GLY A 45 7.75 -23.66 10.01
CA GLY A 45 6.96 -24.79 10.52
C GLY A 45 6.83 -25.99 9.56
N GLY A 46 7.53 -25.98 8.41
CA GLY A 46 7.51 -27.06 7.43
C GLY A 46 6.22 -27.21 6.61
N LYS A 47 5.28 -26.26 6.72
CA LYS A 47 4.00 -26.27 5.99
C LYS A 47 4.14 -25.78 4.55
N LEU A 48 5.16 -24.97 4.27
CA LEU A 48 5.51 -24.47 2.94
C LEU A 48 7.01 -24.68 2.68
N SER A 49 7.40 -24.88 1.43
CA SER A 49 8.82 -24.87 1.06
C SER A 49 9.35 -23.44 1.04
N ALA A 50 10.31 -23.13 1.92
CA ALA A 50 10.95 -21.81 1.96
C ALA A 50 11.57 -21.44 0.59
N VAL A 51 12.17 -22.40 -0.09
CA VAL A 51 12.76 -22.19 -1.42
C VAL A 51 11.69 -21.86 -2.45
N ALA A 52 10.54 -22.55 -2.43
CA ALA A 52 9.45 -22.30 -3.36
C ALA A 52 8.81 -20.92 -3.11
N VAL A 53 8.58 -20.55 -1.85
CA VAL A 53 8.03 -19.23 -1.47
C VAL A 53 8.99 -18.11 -1.91
N PHE A 54 10.29 -18.28 -1.65
CA PHE A 54 11.29 -17.31 -2.07
C PHE A 54 11.33 -17.15 -3.59
N ALA A 55 11.39 -18.27 -4.31
CA ALA A 55 11.46 -18.26 -5.78
C ALA A 55 10.20 -17.64 -6.40
N ILE A 56 9.01 -17.98 -5.90
CA ILE A 56 7.76 -17.46 -6.48
C ILE A 56 7.55 -15.97 -6.18
N ALA A 57 7.91 -15.51 -4.98
CA ALA A 57 7.87 -14.10 -4.62
C ALA A 57 8.88 -13.28 -5.45
N LEU A 58 10.10 -13.79 -5.60
CA LEU A 58 11.12 -13.14 -6.42
C LEU A 58 10.69 -13.08 -7.90
N LEU A 59 10.11 -14.16 -8.42
CA LEU A 59 9.56 -14.20 -9.78
C LEU A 59 8.45 -13.17 -9.98
N ALA A 60 7.53 -13.04 -9.02
CA ALA A 60 6.48 -12.03 -9.05
C ALA A 60 7.04 -10.61 -9.13
N CYS A 61 8.06 -10.30 -8.31
CA CYS A 61 8.78 -9.02 -8.37
C CYS A 61 9.38 -8.78 -9.75
N VAL A 62 10.21 -9.71 -10.25
CA VAL A 62 10.93 -9.53 -11.51
C VAL A 62 9.97 -9.36 -12.68
N ILE A 63 8.86 -10.10 -12.74
CA ILE A 63 7.87 -9.96 -13.83
C ILE A 63 7.24 -8.56 -13.82
N ALA A 64 6.80 -8.08 -12.64
CA ALA A 64 6.19 -6.76 -12.51
C ALA A 64 7.20 -5.64 -12.84
N ASP A 65 8.40 -5.72 -12.29
CA ASP A 65 9.46 -4.73 -12.47
C ASP A 65 9.96 -4.67 -13.91
N VAL A 66 10.07 -5.84 -14.59
CA VAL A 66 10.37 -5.91 -16.01
C VAL A 66 9.30 -5.24 -16.86
N ALA A 67 8.02 -5.47 -16.56
CA ALA A 67 6.92 -4.83 -17.28
C ALA A 67 7.02 -3.30 -17.16
N TRP A 68 7.31 -2.80 -15.96
CA TRP A 68 7.54 -1.39 -15.73
C TRP A 68 8.79 -0.84 -16.41
N TYR A 69 9.90 -1.57 -16.37
CA TYR A 69 11.12 -1.19 -17.06
C TYR A 69 10.91 -1.07 -18.57
N ILE A 70 10.22 -2.04 -19.19
CA ILE A 70 9.89 -1.99 -20.62
C ILE A 70 8.99 -0.78 -20.90
N ALA A 71 7.95 -0.56 -20.08
CA ALA A 71 7.08 0.60 -20.21
C ALA A 71 7.88 1.92 -20.10
N GLY A 72 8.76 2.04 -19.12
CA GLY A 72 9.65 3.19 -18.96
C GLY A 72 10.59 3.39 -20.14
N ARG A 73 11.12 2.30 -20.72
CA ARG A 73 12.05 2.35 -21.86
C ARG A 73 11.39 2.78 -23.15
N HIS A 74 10.13 2.40 -23.38
CA HIS A 74 9.38 2.76 -24.60
C HIS A 74 8.66 4.09 -24.47
N TYR A 75 8.09 4.40 -23.32
CA TYR A 75 7.21 5.56 -23.13
C TYR A 75 7.84 6.70 -22.31
N GLY A 76 8.98 6.46 -21.67
CA GLY A 76 9.79 7.48 -20.98
C GLY A 76 8.98 8.34 -20.01
N ASN A 77 9.02 9.66 -20.23
CA ASN A 77 8.35 10.65 -19.38
C ASN A 77 6.82 10.50 -19.34
N ARG A 78 6.18 9.81 -20.30
CA ARG A 78 4.72 9.61 -20.29
C ARG A 78 4.29 8.69 -19.14
N VAL A 79 5.02 7.60 -18.89
CA VAL A 79 4.76 6.70 -17.75
C VAL A 79 5.03 7.42 -16.45
N MET A 80 6.10 8.22 -16.39
CA MET A 80 6.42 9.03 -15.22
C MET A 80 5.32 10.05 -14.89
N ARG A 81 4.73 10.70 -15.89
CA ARG A 81 3.63 11.66 -15.69
C ARG A 81 2.36 10.98 -15.16
N ILE A 82 2.10 9.74 -15.55
CA ILE A 82 0.95 8.97 -15.02
C ILE A 82 1.21 8.60 -13.56
N LEU A 83 2.38 8.05 -13.24
CA LEU A 83 2.74 7.64 -11.88
C LEU A 83 2.86 8.84 -10.92
N CYS A 84 3.49 9.93 -11.36
CA CYS A 84 3.59 11.18 -10.61
C CYS A 84 2.31 12.03 -10.68
N GLY A 85 1.29 11.63 -11.45
CA GLY A 85 0.02 12.37 -11.59
C GLY A 85 -0.81 12.40 -10.31
N ILE A 86 -0.52 11.50 -9.36
CA ILE A 86 -1.10 11.45 -8.02
C ILE A 86 -0.41 12.48 -7.09
N SER A 87 0.78 12.97 -7.46
CA SER A 87 1.53 13.94 -6.68
C SER A 87 1.03 15.37 -6.92
N LEU A 88 1.13 16.22 -5.88
CA LEU A 88 0.72 17.63 -5.90
C LEU A 88 1.40 18.45 -7.01
N THR A 89 2.60 18.03 -7.45
CA THR A 89 3.35 18.67 -8.54
C THR A 89 4.00 17.61 -9.44
N PRO A 90 3.32 17.14 -10.50
CA PRO A 90 3.81 16.04 -11.35
C PRO A 90 5.16 16.33 -12.00
N ASP A 91 5.38 17.55 -12.51
CA ASP A 91 6.62 17.89 -13.22
C ASP A 91 7.84 17.94 -12.29
N SER A 92 7.65 18.40 -11.05
CA SER A 92 8.71 18.40 -10.03
C SER A 92 9.03 16.97 -9.56
N CYS A 93 8.02 16.10 -9.45
CA CYS A 93 8.20 14.67 -9.13
C CYS A 93 9.07 13.98 -10.19
N VAL A 94 8.76 14.18 -11.48
CA VAL A 94 9.54 13.57 -12.58
C VAL A 94 10.99 14.08 -12.59
N SER A 95 11.18 15.40 -12.53
CA SER A 95 12.52 16.01 -12.54
C SER A 95 13.36 15.57 -11.34
N GLN A 96 12.82 15.63 -10.12
CA GLN A 96 13.54 15.20 -8.92
C GLN A 96 13.88 13.71 -8.95
N ALA A 97 12.95 12.88 -9.42
CA ALA A 97 13.18 11.44 -9.51
C ALA A 97 14.28 11.12 -10.52
N GLN A 98 14.32 11.80 -11.67
CA GLN A 98 15.40 11.69 -12.66
C GLN A 98 16.75 12.14 -12.08
N THR A 99 16.83 13.33 -11.49
CA THR A 99 18.09 13.84 -10.91
C THR A 99 18.62 12.93 -9.79
N ARG A 100 17.76 12.43 -8.90
CA ARG A 100 18.18 11.49 -7.85
C ARG A 100 18.63 10.16 -8.43
N PHE A 101 17.98 9.69 -9.50
CA PHE A 101 18.37 8.47 -10.18
C PHE A 101 19.69 8.61 -10.95
N GLU A 102 19.99 9.77 -11.52
CA GLU A 102 21.30 10.07 -12.13
C GLU A 102 22.43 10.07 -11.10
N LEU A 103 22.18 10.59 -9.89
CA LEU A 103 23.16 10.65 -8.81
C LEU A 103 23.50 9.28 -8.21
N TRP A 104 22.49 8.43 -8.00
CA TRP A 104 22.65 7.13 -7.33
C TRP A 104 22.74 5.96 -8.33
N GLY A 105 22.33 6.18 -9.57
CA GLY A 105 22.39 5.23 -10.68
C GLY A 105 21.68 3.92 -10.40
N ARG A 106 22.25 2.83 -10.94
CA ARG A 106 21.76 1.46 -10.76
C ARG A 106 21.71 0.98 -9.31
N ASN A 107 22.47 1.60 -8.39
CA ASN A 107 22.49 1.18 -6.98
C ASN A 107 21.15 1.45 -6.28
N VAL A 108 20.35 2.41 -6.77
CA VAL A 108 18.98 2.65 -6.27
C VAL A 108 18.14 1.38 -6.33
N LEU A 109 18.30 0.56 -7.37
CA LEU A 109 17.49 -0.66 -7.57
C LEU A 109 17.67 -1.69 -6.44
N LEU A 110 18.81 -1.68 -5.74
CA LEU A 110 19.06 -2.58 -4.61
C LEU A 110 18.25 -2.20 -3.37
N VAL A 111 17.99 -0.90 -3.17
CA VAL A 111 17.36 -0.36 -1.97
C VAL A 111 15.96 0.18 -2.20
N ALA A 112 15.56 0.38 -3.46
CA ALA A 112 14.29 0.99 -3.84
C ALA A 112 13.09 0.30 -3.22
N LYS A 113 13.11 -1.04 -3.17
CA LYS A 113 12.01 -1.87 -2.65
C LYS A 113 11.76 -1.69 -1.14
N PHE A 114 12.72 -1.17 -0.38
CA PHE A 114 12.55 -0.88 1.04
C PHE A 114 11.93 0.49 1.31
N ILE A 115 11.81 1.35 0.30
CA ILE A 115 11.30 2.71 0.43
C ILE A 115 9.97 2.82 -0.34
N PRO A 116 8.84 2.98 0.36
CA PRO A 116 7.54 3.18 -0.29
C PRO A 116 7.58 4.32 -1.30
N GLY A 117 6.94 4.12 -2.46
CA GLY A 117 6.94 5.08 -3.57
C GLY A 117 8.20 5.03 -4.45
N VAL A 118 9.39 4.81 -3.88
CA VAL A 118 10.61 4.64 -4.68
C VAL A 118 10.59 3.31 -5.41
N ALA A 119 10.11 2.25 -4.76
CA ALA A 119 9.94 0.92 -5.35
C ALA A 119 9.16 0.96 -6.67
N LEU A 120 8.06 1.71 -6.71
CA LEU A 120 7.20 1.82 -7.91
C LEU A 120 7.84 2.67 -9.02
N LEU A 121 8.64 3.67 -8.66
CA LEU A 121 9.25 4.59 -9.63
C LEU A 121 10.58 4.06 -10.20
N ALA A 122 11.30 3.23 -9.46
CA ALA A 122 12.66 2.83 -9.84
C ALA A 122 12.74 1.97 -11.11
N PRO A 123 11.93 0.92 -11.32
CA PRO A 123 11.97 0.14 -12.56
C PRO A 123 11.65 0.96 -13.82
N PRO A 124 10.57 1.78 -13.87
CA PRO A 124 10.26 2.57 -15.06
C PRO A 124 11.26 3.75 -15.25
N LEU A 125 11.86 4.29 -14.18
CA LEU A 125 12.97 5.25 -14.31
C LEU A 125 14.23 4.60 -14.91
N ALA A 126 14.57 3.38 -14.48
CA ALA A 126 15.69 2.62 -15.04
C ALA A 126 15.50 2.37 -16.55
N GLY A 127 14.25 2.11 -16.96
CA GLY A 127 13.86 2.03 -18.36
C GLY A 127 14.01 3.35 -19.10
N ALA A 128 13.46 4.45 -18.55
CA ALA A 128 13.47 5.78 -19.16
C ALA A 128 14.90 6.35 -19.33
N THR A 129 15.78 6.04 -18.39
CA THR A 129 17.22 6.42 -18.40
C THR A 129 18.09 5.46 -19.23
N ARG A 130 17.49 4.44 -19.86
CA ARG A 130 18.15 3.45 -20.72
C ARG A 130 19.29 2.68 -20.05
N ILE A 131 19.16 2.34 -18.76
CA ILE A 131 20.06 1.36 -18.13
C ILE A 131 20.03 0.06 -18.96
N GLY A 132 21.20 -0.56 -19.17
CA GLY A 132 21.29 -1.82 -19.93
C GLY A 132 20.45 -2.94 -19.30
N TRP A 133 19.84 -3.78 -20.14
CA TRP A 133 18.90 -4.84 -19.72
C TRP A 133 19.50 -5.76 -18.64
N LEU A 134 20.74 -6.20 -18.84
CA LEU A 134 21.44 -7.08 -17.89
C LEU A 134 21.72 -6.37 -16.55
N ALA A 135 22.13 -5.10 -16.60
CA ALA A 135 22.39 -4.33 -15.39
C ALA A 135 21.09 -4.11 -14.61
N PHE A 136 19.98 -3.79 -15.29
CA PHE A 136 18.68 -3.69 -14.64
C PHE A 136 18.29 -5.00 -13.97
N LEU A 137 18.27 -6.13 -14.70
CA LEU A 137 17.88 -7.41 -14.15
C LEU A 137 18.75 -7.84 -12.96
N LEU A 138 20.07 -7.68 -13.03
CA LEU A 138 20.95 -8.07 -11.94
C LEU A 138 20.70 -7.26 -10.66
N PHE A 139 20.65 -5.93 -10.78
CA PHE A 139 20.46 -5.06 -9.61
C PHE A 139 19.03 -5.14 -9.06
N ASP A 140 18.03 -5.22 -9.94
CA ASP A 140 16.62 -5.33 -9.54
C ASP A 140 16.30 -6.68 -8.89
N THR A 141 16.80 -7.78 -9.47
CA THR A 141 16.65 -9.12 -8.89
C THR A 141 17.41 -9.24 -7.58
N ALA A 142 18.62 -8.66 -7.47
CA ALA A 142 19.35 -8.64 -6.20
C ALA A 142 18.60 -7.85 -5.11
N GLY A 143 18.06 -6.67 -5.46
CA GLY A 143 17.22 -5.89 -4.54
C GLY A 143 15.94 -6.63 -4.16
N GLY A 144 15.29 -7.29 -5.13
CA GLY A 144 14.11 -8.13 -4.91
C GLY A 144 14.42 -9.31 -3.98
N ALA A 145 15.54 -9.99 -4.20
CA ALA A 145 16.00 -11.10 -3.38
C ALA A 145 16.24 -10.67 -1.93
N LEU A 146 16.92 -9.53 -1.73
CA LEU A 146 17.15 -8.97 -0.39
C LEU A 146 15.84 -8.62 0.31
N TRP A 147 14.91 -7.99 -0.40
CA TRP A 147 13.62 -7.60 0.14
C TRP A 147 12.74 -8.80 0.51
N VAL A 148 12.65 -9.80 -0.37
CA VAL A 148 11.93 -11.06 -0.09
C VAL A 148 12.59 -11.80 1.08
N ALA A 149 13.91 -11.90 1.10
CA ALA A 149 14.65 -12.52 2.19
C ALA A 149 14.43 -11.81 3.53
N ALA A 150 14.36 -10.48 3.54
CA ALA A 150 14.09 -9.71 4.75
C ALA A 150 12.68 -9.98 5.29
N GLY A 151 11.65 -9.95 4.43
CA GLY A 151 10.27 -10.24 4.83
C GLY A 151 10.08 -11.68 5.31
N MET A 152 10.55 -12.65 4.52
CA MET A 152 10.48 -14.07 4.88
C MET A 152 11.33 -14.41 6.09
N GLY A 153 12.56 -13.90 6.16
CA GLY A 153 13.47 -14.11 7.28
C GLY A 153 12.91 -13.56 8.58
N GLY A 154 12.28 -12.37 8.54
CA GLY A 154 11.53 -11.84 9.68
C GLY A 154 10.44 -12.80 10.16
N GLY A 155 9.68 -13.39 9.23
CA GLY A 155 8.68 -14.42 9.52
C GLY A 155 9.24 -15.72 10.10
N MET A 156 10.37 -16.19 9.56
CA MET A 156 11.02 -17.42 10.03
C MET A 156 11.61 -17.26 11.44
N LEU A 157 12.20 -16.09 11.73
CA LEU A 157 12.79 -15.79 13.05
C LEU A 157 11.72 -15.52 14.12
N LEU A 158 10.61 -14.88 13.74
CA LEU A 158 9.50 -14.54 14.64
C LEU A 158 8.36 -15.57 14.61
N GLY A 159 8.57 -16.74 13.99
CA GLY A 159 7.51 -17.72 13.73
C GLY A 159 6.73 -18.11 14.98
N SER A 160 7.43 -18.30 16.11
CA SER A 160 6.81 -18.65 17.39
C SER A 160 5.94 -17.54 18.01
N GLN A 161 6.25 -16.27 17.74
CA GLN A 161 5.45 -15.13 18.17
C GLN A 161 4.27 -14.90 17.22
N ILE A 162 4.47 -15.15 15.92
CA ILE A 162 3.45 -15.03 14.88
C ILE A 162 2.39 -16.12 15.05
N GLU A 163 2.76 -17.37 15.38
CA GLU A 163 1.79 -18.43 15.67
C GLU A 163 0.90 -18.07 16.86
N ARG A 164 1.48 -17.56 17.96
CA ARG A 164 0.69 -17.04 19.08
C ARG A 164 -0.20 -15.89 18.65
N LEU A 165 0.29 -14.95 17.85
CA LEU A 165 -0.51 -13.82 17.37
C LEU A 165 -1.66 -14.27 16.47
N LEU A 166 -1.45 -15.27 15.61
CA LEU A 166 -2.48 -15.89 14.76
C LEU A 166 -3.54 -16.59 15.61
N GLU A 167 -3.15 -17.33 16.65
CA GLU A 167 -4.08 -17.93 17.62
C GLU A 167 -4.88 -16.85 18.37
N TYR A 168 -4.23 -15.77 18.80
CA TYR A 168 -4.92 -14.63 19.41
C TYR A 168 -5.86 -13.92 18.41
N LEU A 169 -5.49 -13.78 17.14
CA LEU A 169 -6.34 -13.19 16.11
C LEU A 169 -7.54 -14.09 15.75
N GLN A 170 -7.36 -15.40 15.74
CA GLN A 170 -8.48 -16.33 15.51
C GLN A 170 -9.46 -16.33 16.69
N ASN A 171 -8.96 -16.23 17.92
CA ASN A 171 -9.78 -16.26 19.12
C ASN A 171 -10.37 -14.88 19.51
N TYR A 172 -9.65 -13.78 19.28
CA TYR A 172 -10.01 -12.43 19.72
C TYR A 172 -10.08 -11.39 18.60
N GLY A 173 -9.62 -11.72 17.38
CA GLY A 173 -9.57 -10.76 16.26
C GLY A 173 -10.96 -10.30 15.82
N ALA A 174 -11.96 -11.19 15.80
CA ALA A 174 -13.34 -10.80 15.51
C ALA A 174 -13.88 -9.82 16.57
N ALA A 175 -13.61 -10.07 17.85
CA ALA A 175 -14.03 -9.18 18.94
C ALA A 175 -13.32 -7.82 18.89
N ALA A 176 -12.01 -7.80 18.61
CA ALA A 176 -11.24 -6.57 18.47
C ALA A 176 -11.67 -5.73 17.27
N VAL A 177 -11.93 -6.36 16.11
CA VAL A 177 -12.44 -5.67 14.91
C VAL A 177 -13.85 -5.13 15.14
N LEU A 178 -14.73 -5.91 15.80
CA LEU A 178 -16.06 -5.44 16.19
C LEU A 178 -16.00 -4.26 17.16
N LEU A 179 -15.10 -4.30 18.14
CA LEU A 179 -14.93 -3.22 19.11
C LEU A 179 -14.45 -1.93 18.42
N VAL A 180 -13.42 -2.01 17.57
CA VAL A 180 -12.90 -0.86 16.83
C VAL A 180 -13.95 -0.32 15.86
N GLY A 181 -14.66 -1.20 15.15
CA GLY A 181 -15.77 -0.83 14.27
C GLY A 181 -16.91 -0.13 15.03
N ALA A 182 -17.28 -0.64 16.20
CA ALA A 182 -18.31 -0.05 17.06
C ALA A 182 -17.89 1.34 17.59
N LEU A 183 -16.64 1.49 18.03
CA LEU A 183 -16.10 2.79 18.47
C LEU A 183 -16.05 3.80 17.33
N MET A 184 -15.66 3.37 16.12
CA MET A 184 -15.63 4.23 14.94
C MET A 184 -17.05 4.64 14.51
N ALA A 185 -18.01 3.72 14.53
CA ALA A 185 -19.41 4.02 14.28
C ALA A 185 -19.99 4.98 15.32
N ALA A 186 -19.68 4.78 16.61
CA ALA A 186 -20.08 5.67 17.70
C ALA A 186 -19.49 7.07 17.53
N TYR A 187 -18.22 7.18 17.14
CA TYR A 187 -17.56 8.46 16.84
C TYR A 187 -18.22 9.18 15.66
N ILE A 188 -18.51 8.46 14.56
CA ILE A 188 -19.20 9.02 13.40
C ILE A 188 -20.61 9.48 13.78
N ALA A 189 -21.36 8.68 14.54
CA ALA A 189 -22.69 9.01 15.00
C ALA A 189 -22.67 10.24 15.93
N PHE A 190 -21.72 10.30 16.86
CA PHE A 190 -21.52 11.46 17.75
C PHE A 190 -21.24 12.73 16.94
N LYS A 191 -20.29 12.66 16.00
CA LYS A 191 -19.93 13.80 15.14
C LYS A 191 -21.09 14.22 14.23
N TRP A 192 -21.89 13.26 13.75
CA TRP A 192 -23.07 13.53 12.94
C TRP A 192 -24.18 14.20 13.74
N TRP A 193 -24.37 13.78 15.00
CA TRP A 193 -25.32 14.39 15.93
C TRP A 193 -24.90 15.80 16.34
N GLU A 194 -23.62 16.00 16.65
CA GLU A 194 -23.06 17.32 16.95
C GLU A 194 -23.23 18.28 15.76
N ARG A 195 -22.97 17.80 14.55
CA ARG A 195 -23.20 18.56 13.31
C ARG A 195 -24.68 18.88 13.11
N HIS A 196 -25.60 17.95 13.40
CA HIS A 196 -27.05 18.22 13.32
C HIS A 196 -27.52 19.23 14.37
N ARG A 197 -27.02 19.15 15.61
CA ARG A 197 -27.32 20.13 16.67
C ARG A 197 -26.84 21.52 16.30
N PHE A 198 -25.64 21.62 15.71
CA PHE A 198 -25.09 22.89 15.25
C PHE A 198 -25.95 23.53 14.13
N TYR A 199 -26.38 22.75 13.14
CA TYR A 199 -27.28 23.26 12.10
C TYR A 199 -28.69 23.58 12.61
N ALA A 200 -29.19 22.87 13.64
CA ALA A 200 -30.47 23.18 14.27
C ALA A 200 -30.42 24.52 15.04
N MET A 201 -29.29 24.87 15.65
CA MET A 201 -29.09 26.17 16.31
C MET A 201 -28.99 27.33 15.30
N LEU A 202 -28.41 27.10 14.12
CA LEU A 202 -28.35 28.08 13.03
C LEU A 202 -29.71 28.35 12.33
N ARG A 203 -30.76 27.60 12.69
CA ARG A 203 -32.13 27.87 12.23
C ARG A 203 -32.88 28.91 13.08
N MET A 204 -32.27 29.45 14.14
CA MET A 204 -32.88 30.53 14.92
C MET A 204 -32.45 31.91 14.44
N ALA A 205 -33.48 32.74 14.19
CA ALA A 205 -33.47 34.17 13.89
C ALA A 205 -32.86 34.59 12.55
N ARG A 206 -33.47 34.15 11.43
CA ARG A 206 -33.50 34.98 10.22
C ARG A 206 -34.79 35.80 10.27
N ILE A 207 -34.70 37.08 10.68
CA ILE A 207 -35.77 38.04 10.47
C ILE A 207 -36.05 38.07 8.97
N SER A 208 -37.29 37.76 8.58
CA SER A 208 -37.71 37.86 7.18
C SER A 208 -37.71 39.34 6.78
N VAL A 209 -37.50 39.62 5.48
CA VAL A 209 -37.43 41.00 4.96
C VAL A 209 -38.68 41.80 5.33
N ASP A 210 -39.85 41.14 5.35
CA ASP A 210 -41.13 41.75 5.73
C ASP A 210 -41.20 42.17 7.22
N GLU A 211 -40.53 41.42 8.10
CA GLU A 211 -40.49 41.68 9.53
C GLU A 211 -39.51 42.82 9.86
N LEU A 212 -38.45 42.99 9.07
CA LEU A 212 -37.56 44.15 9.14
C LEU A 212 -38.29 45.44 8.71
N TYR A 213 -39.06 45.40 7.62
CA TYR A 213 -39.84 46.56 7.17
C TYR A 213 -40.90 46.98 8.19
N ARG A 214 -41.56 46.00 8.83
CA ARG A 214 -42.52 46.27 9.92
C ARG A 214 -41.88 46.96 11.12
N LEU A 215 -40.66 46.57 11.51
CA LEU A 215 -39.95 47.18 12.63
C LEU A 215 -39.48 48.61 12.31
N MET A 216 -39.07 48.86 11.07
CA MET A 216 -38.73 50.20 10.59
C MET A 216 -39.94 51.15 10.55
N ASP A 217 -41.12 50.65 10.17
CA ASP A 217 -42.37 51.45 10.14
C ASP A 217 -42.87 51.84 11.54
N VAL A 218 -42.57 51.03 12.56
CA VAL A 218 -42.96 51.28 13.96
C VAL A 218 -41.95 52.20 14.67
N GLY A 219 -40.80 52.49 14.05
CA GLY A 219 -39.80 53.43 14.57
C GLY A 219 -38.90 52.85 15.66
N GLU A 220 -38.88 51.53 15.86
CA GLU A 220 -37.91 50.88 16.74
C GLU A 220 -36.63 50.53 15.98
N SER A 221 -35.48 50.75 16.60
CA SER A 221 -34.19 50.38 16.03
C SER A 221 -34.05 48.85 16.00
N PRO A 222 -33.72 48.25 14.85
CA PRO A 222 -33.44 46.83 14.82
C PRO A 222 -32.12 46.55 15.57
N LEU A 223 -32.27 45.75 16.63
CA LEU A 223 -31.33 45.33 17.68
C LEU A 223 -31.43 46.11 18.99
#